data_AF-A0A7K4B9M6-F1
#
_entry.id   AF-A0A7K4B9M6-F1
#
_cell.length_a   1.000
_cell.length_b   1.000
_cell.length_c   1.000
_cell.angle_alpha   90.00
_cell.angle_beta   90.00
_cell.angle_gamma   90.00
#
_symmetry.space_group_name_H-M   'P 1'
#
loop_
_entity.id
_entity.type
_entity.pdbx_description
1 polymer ?
#
loop_
_entity_poly.entity_id
_entity_poly.type
_entity_poly.pdbx_seq_one_letter_code
_entity_poly.pdbx_strand_id
1 'polypeptide(L)'
;MRKSAVERQFILIGEALNQMLIHFPQEKEHYPYAPRIIAFRNRLTHAYRTLSDDIIWGIIKKSLPIFCKKVNQLCDHYEENR
;
A
#
# COMPACT_ATOMS: atom_id res chain seq x y z
N MET A 1 8.65 -14.13 -13.63
CA MET A 1 7.45 -14.52 -12.84
C MET A 1 7.40 -13.94 -11.43
N ARG A 2 8.48 -13.90 -10.63
CA ARG A 2 8.43 -13.40 -9.23
C ARG A 2 8.16 -11.90 -9.08
N LYS A 3 8.66 -11.08 -10.01
CA LYS A 3 8.51 -9.61 -9.99
C LYS A 3 7.05 -9.17 -10.20
N SER A 4 6.40 -9.73 -11.22
CA SER A 4 4.98 -9.47 -11.53
C SER A 4 4.03 -9.88 -10.39
N ALA A 5 4.36 -10.92 -9.63
CA ALA A 5 3.58 -11.29 -8.44
C ALA A 5 3.67 -10.21 -7.36
N VAL A 6 4.87 -9.70 -7.08
CA VAL A 6 5.09 -8.63 -6.11
C VAL A 6 4.41 -7.32 -6.54
N GLU A 7 4.51 -6.96 -7.82
CA GLU A 7 3.80 -5.80 -8.40
C GLU A 7 2.29 -5.92 -8.24
N ARG A 8 1.72 -7.10 -8.51
CA ARG A 8 0.30 -7.34 -8.34
C ARG A 8 -0.15 -7.16 -6.89
N GLN A 9 0.66 -7.57 -5.92
CA GLN A 9 0.36 -7.32 -4.50
C GLN A 9 0.32 -5.82 -4.19
N PHE A 10 1.28 -5.04 -4.69
CA PHE A 10 1.25 -3.58 -4.51
C PHE A 10 0.05 -2.91 -5.18
N ILE A 11 -0.38 -3.42 -6.35
CA ILE A 11 -1.60 -2.93 -7.01
C ILE A 11 -2.84 -3.19 -6.14
N LEU A 12 -2.97 -4.39 -5.58
CA LEU A 12 -4.10 -4.75 -4.71
C LEU A 12 -4.11 -3.90 -3.43
N ILE A 13 -2.95 -3.71 -2.79
CA ILE A 13 -2.82 -2.87 -1.59
C ILE A 13 -3.25 -1.42 -1.89
N GLY A 14 -2.78 -0.86 -3.01
CA GLY A 14 -3.14 0.50 -3.41
C GLY A 14 -4.63 0.65 -3.71
N GLU A 15 -5.25 -0.36 -4.32
CA GLU A 15 -6.69 -0.37 -4.58
C GLU A 15 -7.50 -0.44 -3.26
N ALA A 16 -7.13 -1.34 -2.35
CA ALA A 16 -7.81 -1.47 -1.06
C ALA A 16 -7.75 -0.17 -0.24
N LEU A 17 -6.59 0.50 -0.22
CA LEU A 17 -6.44 1.80 0.44
C LEU A 17 -7.28 2.90 -0.23
N ASN A 18 -7.36 2.88 -1.56
CA ASN A 18 -8.20 3.85 -2.28
C ASN A 18 -9.68 3.66 -1.93
N GLN A 19 -10.17 2.42 -1.92
CA GLN A 19 -11.55 2.11 -1.53
C GLN A 19 -11.82 2.49 -0.07
N MET A 20 -10.89 2.18 0.85
CA MET A 20 -11.00 2.59 2.25
C MET A 20 -11.17 4.10 2.39
N LEU A 21 -10.36 4.91 1.71
CA LEU A 21 -10.45 6.37 1.80
C LEU A 21 -11.69 6.95 1.11
N ILE A 22 -12.22 6.29 0.08
CA ILE A 22 -13.48 6.66 -0.57
C ILE A 22 -14.66 6.46 0.39
N HIS A 23 -14.70 5.31 1.08
CA HIS A 23 -15.81 4.95 1.98
C HIS A 23 -15.67 5.54 3.39
N PHE A 24 -14.43 5.77 3.85
CA PHE A 24 -14.11 6.27 5.18
C PHE A 24 -13.07 7.42 5.10
N PRO A 25 -13.47 8.62 4.65
CA PRO A 25 -12.54 9.74 4.46
C PRO A 25 -11.78 10.15 5.71
N GLN A 26 -12.37 9.96 6.90
CA GLN A 26 -11.76 10.22 8.21
C GLN A 26 -10.51 9.37 8.48
N GLU A 27 -10.39 8.20 7.85
CA GLU A 27 -9.21 7.34 7.98
C GLU A 27 -7.96 7.97 7.38
N LYS A 28 -8.09 9.02 6.57
CA LYS A 28 -6.95 9.74 6.01
C LYS A 28 -6.02 10.31 7.09
N GLU A 29 -6.56 10.71 8.24
CA GLU A 29 -5.77 11.19 9.39
C GLU A 29 -4.97 10.06 10.04
N HIS A 30 -5.56 8.87 10.10
CA HIS A 30 -4.91 7.67 10.62
C HIS A 30 -3.90 7.09 9.62
N TYR A 31 -4.09 7.30 8.32
CA TYR A 31 -3.24 6.80 7.23
C TYR A 31 -2.69 7.92 6.33
N PRO A 32 -1.84 8.83 6.86
CA PRO A 32 -1.34 9.98 6.11
C PRO A 32 -0.49 9.59 4.88
N TYR A 33 0.05 8.37 4.86
CA TYR A 33 0.84 7.85 3.73
C TYR A 33 0.00 7.15 2.66
N ALA A 34 -1.28 6.89 2.88
CA ALA A 34 -2.13 6.20 1.91
C ALA A 34 -2.16 6.88 0.52
N PRO A 35 -2.24 8.22 0.39
CA PRO A 35 -2.14 8.88 -0.92
C PRO A 35 -0.85 8.57 -1.68
N ARG A 36 0.29 8.41 -0.98
CA ARG A 36 1.57 8.05 -1.60
C ARG A 36 1.57 6.61 -2.11
N ILE A 37 0.92 5.69 -1.39
CA ILE A 37 0.80 4.29 -1.79
C ILE A 37 -0.12 4.16 -3.01
N ILE A 38 -1.23 4.91 -3.04
CA ILE A 38 -2.14 4.98 -4.19
C ILE A 38 -1.42 5.55 -5.43
N ALA A 39 -0.66 6.63 -5.25
CA ALA A 39 0.16 7.21 -6.31
C ALA A 39 1.23 6.22 -6.83
N PHE A 40 1.84 5.45 -5.93
CA PHE A 40 2.78 4.39 -6.30
C PHE A 40 2.09 3.28 -7.12
N ARG A 41 0.89 2.85 -6.74
CA ARG A 41 0.07 1.91 -7.53
C ARG A 41 -0.19 2.44 -8.93
N ASN A 42 -0.59 3.70 -9.07
CA ASN A 42 -0.81 4.32 -10.39
C ASN A 42 0.47 4.32 -11.23
N ARG A 43 1.63 4.58 -10.60
CA ARG A 43 2.92 4.56 -11.29
C ARG A 43 3.37 3.15 -11.68
N LEU A 44 3.08 2.13 -10.87
CA LEU A 44 3.32 0.74 -11.24
C LEU A 44 2.47 0.32 -12.45
N THR A 45 1.21 0.75 -12.54
CA THR A 45 0.33 0.39 -13.67
C THR A 45 0.74 1.07 -14.98
N HIS A 46 1.24 2.33 -14.92
CA HIS A 46 1.50 3.14 -16.13
C HIS A 46 2.97 3.29 -16.52
N ALA A 47 3.90 3.23 -15.56
CA ALA A 47 5.31 3.56 -15.74
C ALA A 47 6.26 2.44 -15.30
N TYR A 48 5.79 1.19 -15.25
CA TYR A 48 6.61 0.04 -14.86
C TYR A 48 7.90 -0.10 -15.68
N ARG A 49 7.89 0.32 -16.96
CA ARG A 49 9.07 0.25 -17.84
C ARG A 49 10.17 1.27 -17.48
N THR A 50 9.87 2.28 -16.67
CA THR A 50 10.81 3.35 -16.28
C THR A 50 11.12 3.39 -14.79
N LEU A 51 10.50 2.52 -13.98
CA LEU A 51 10.84 2.35 -12.57
C LEU A 51 11.98 1.33 -12.43
N SER A 52 13.09 1.76 -11.82
CA SER A 52 14.21 0.84 -11.56
C SER A 52 13.89 -0.13 -10.42
N ASP A 53 14.43 -1.34 -10.53
CA ASP A 53 14.22 -2.42 -9.56
C ASP A 53 14.74 -2.02 -8.17
N ASP A 54 15.76 -1.17 -8.11
CA ASP A 54 16.31 -0.60 -6.87
C ASP A 54 15.29 0.25 -6.10
N ILE A 55 14.46 1.02 -6.82
CA ILE A 55 13.40 1.82 -6.20
C ILE A 55 12.35 0.90 -5.58
N ILE A 56 11.92 -0.12 -6.34
CA ILE A 56 10.94 -1.11 -5.87
C ILE A 56 11.50 -1.86 -4.66
N TRP A 57 12.75 -2.28 -4.73
CA TRP A 57 13.43 -2.97 -3.63
C TRP A 57 13.56 -2.08 -2.38
N GLY A 58 13.88 -0.80 -2.56
CA GLY A 58 13.90 0.18 -1.47
C GLY A 58 12.55 0.30 -0.77
N ILE A 59 11.45 0.32 -1.52
CA ILE A 59 10.08 0.35 -0.98
C ILE A 59 9.77 -0.94 -0.22
N ILE A 60 10.10 -2.10 -0.78
CA ILE A 60 9.89 -3.41 -0.13
C ILE A 60 10.66 -3.49 1.19
N LYS A 61 11.89 -2.98 1.24
CA LYS A 61 12.74 -3.09 2.43
C LYS A 61 12.43 -2.05 3.50
N LYS A 62 11.99 -0.84 3.13
CA LYS A 62 11.83 0.27 4.08
C LYS A 62 10.37 0.57 4.41
N SER A 63 9.49 0.59 3.42
CA SER A 63 8.12 1.09 3.58
C SER A 63 7.12 -0.02 3.86
N LEU A 64 7.26 -1.17 3.18
CA LEU A 64 6.32 -2.29 3.31
C LEU A 64 6.22 -2.85 4.75
N PRO A 65 7.31 -3.05 5.52
CA PRO A 65 7.21 -3.57 6.88
C PRO A 65 6.45 -2.64 7.82
N ILE A 66 6.65 -1.33 7.68
CA ILE A 66 5.96 -0.30 8.47
C ILE A 66 4.47 -0.32 8.15
N PHE A 67 4.14 -0.43 6.86
CA PHE A 67 2.76 -0.54 6.40
C PHE A 67 2.06 -1.79 6.96
N CYS A 68 2.68 -2.97 6.84
CA CYS A 68 2.13 -4.21 7.39
C CYS A 68 1.90 -4.13 8.90
N LYS A 69 2.84 -3.55 9.65
CA LYS A 69 2.67 -3.35 11.10
C LYS A 69 1.42 -2.51 11.40
N LYS A 70 1.20 -1.44 10.65
CA LYS A 70 0.06 -0.54 10.87
C LYS A 70 -1.29 -1.18 10.49
N VAL A 71 -1.31 -1.98 9.42
CA VAL A 71 -2.50 -2.77 9.05
C VAL A 71 -2.81 -3.81 10.11
N ASN A 72 -1.81 -4.53 10.62
CA ASN A 72 -2.03 -5.52 11.68
C ASN A 72 -2.60 -4.85 12.94
N GLN A 73 -2.04 -3.71 13.36
CA GLN A 73 -2.57 -2.93 14.48
C GLN A 73 -4.04 -2.51 14.29
N LEU A 74 -4.45 -2.20 13.06
CA LEU A 74 -5.84 -1.91 12.75
C LEU A 74 -6.71 -3.16 12.91
N CYS A 75 -6.28 -4.30 12.34
CA CYS A 75 -7.00 -5.56 12.45
C CYS A 75 -7.17 -5.96 13.92
N ASP A 76 -6.09 -5.91 14.71
CA ASP A 76 -6.12 -6.21 16.15
C ASP A 76 -7.11 -5.29 16.87
N HIS A 77 -7.11 -3.99 16.56
CA HIS A 77 -8.07 -3.04 17.14
C HIS A 77 -9.53 -3.37 16.77
N TYR A 78 -9.82 -3.76 15.52
CA TYR A 78 -11.18 -4.18 15.15
C TYR A 78 -11.60 -5.51 15.77
N GLU A 79 -10.66 -6.42 16.01
CA GLU A 79 -10.94 -7.70 16.67
C GLU A 79 -11.20 -7.53 18.18
N GLU A 80 -10.49 -6.62 18.85
CA GLU A 80 -10.71 -6.29 20.27
C GLU A 80 -12.01 -5.53 20.53
N ASN A 81 -12.53 -4.80 19.54
CA ASN A 81 -13.77 -4.01 19.65
C ASN A 81 -15.01 -4.73 19.08
N ARG A 82 -14.91 -6.04 18.81
CA ARG A 82 -15.99 -6.88 18.29
C ARG A 82 -16.61 -7.73 19.39
#